data_AF-X1R280-F1
#
_entry.id   AF-X1R280-F1
#
_cell.length_a   1.000
_cell.length_b   1.000
_cell.length_c   1.000
_cell.angle_alpha   90.00
_cell.angle_beta   90.00
_cell.angle_gamma   90.00
#
_symmetry.space_group_name_H-M   'P 1'
#
loop_
_entity.id
_entity.type
_entity.pdbx_description
1 polymer ?
#
loop_
_entity_poly.entity_id
_entity_poly.type
_entity_poly.pdbx_seq_one_letter_code
_entity_poly.pdbx_strand_id
1 'polypeptide(L)'
;MVNEKGLENHVFFHNAYVSLEELKKYLVMSDIFVTSYLAQEQLVSGTLAYAVACGKVVVSTPYWYAQELLGDGRGILVPFGDIGKLSKQLSDLLSNEEKRNKLRKNAYQFGRKMIWNEVGRQYLEIFYRALQDHARAKTSAMAKASRFSLPEVNLTHFRNLSDETGILQHAILTTPDRRHGYATDDNARALQVCIMNWELFKEESILPLLHRYLSFLSYAFDQQPIDAATLTTACYNTYIVTKDKKWLDGIRRSFHWFLGKNDHDEPLYDFTTGG
;
A
#
# COMPACT_ATOMS: atom_id res chain seq x y z
N MET A 1 6.29 -12.56 -32.27
CA MET A 1 7.58 -12.65 -31.53
C MET A 1 7.94 -14.05 -31.00
N VAL A 2 7.13 -14.75 -30.18
CA VAL A 2 7.51 -16.12 -29.69
C VAL A 2 7.51 -17.14 -30.83
N ASN A 3 6.42 -17.22 -31.59
CA ASN A 3 6.31 -18.11 -32.76
C ASN A 3 7.36 -17.78 -33.84
N GLU A 4 7.64 -16.49 -34.07
CA GLU A 4 8.69 -16.03 -35.01
C GLU A 4 10.10 -16.49 -34.59
N LYS A 5 10.31 -16.75 -33.29
CA LYS A 5 11.58 -17.22 -32.72
C LYS A 5 11.61 -18.74 -32.51
N GLY A 6 10.53 -19.48 -32.83
CA GLY A 6 10.44 -20.94 -32.65
C GLY A 6 10.48 -21.37 -31.18
N LEU A 7 9.94 -20.56 -30.26
CA LEU A 7 10.03 -20.78 -28.81
C LEU A 7 8.72 -21.30 -28.19
N GLU A 8 7.75 -21.69 -29.00
CA GLU A 8 6.42 -22.16 -28.56
C GLU A 8 6.45 -23.36 -27.59
N ASN A 9 7.46 -24.23 -27.71
CA ASN A 9 7.63 -25.38 -26.81
C ASN A 9 8.35 -25.03 -25.50
N HIS A 10 8.82 -23.79 -25.35
CA HIS A 10 9.61 -23.33 -24.21
C HIS A 10 8.95 -22.18 -23.44
N VAL A 11 8.00 -21.48 -24.06
CA VAL A 11 7.30 -20.34 -23.46
C VAL A 11 5.82 -20.65 -23.39
N PHE A 12 5.32 -20.81 -22.17
CA PHE A 12 3.89 -21.00 -21.91
C PHE A 12 3.27 -19.70 -21.40
N PHE A 13 2.28 -19.18 -22.13
CA PHE A 13 1.49 -18.02 -21.70
C PHE A 13 0.27 -18.47 -20.90
N HIS A 14 0.21 -18.08 -19.64
CA HIS A 14 -0.98 -18.29 -18.81
C HIS A 14 -1.88 -17.05 -18.91
N ASN A 15 -2.85 -17.07 -19.82
CA ASN A 15 -3.72 -15.91 -20.12
C ASN A 15 -4.95 -15.86 -19.20
N ALA A 16 -4.74 -15.80 -17.90
CA ALA A 16 -5.79 -15.67 -16.90
C ALA A 16 -5.30 -14.89 -15.68
N TYR A 17 -6.21 -14.20 -15.00
CA TYR A 17 -5.97 -13.74 -13.64
C TYR A 17 -6.04 -14.95 -12.72
N VAL A 18 -4.97 -15.16 -11.95
CA VAL A 18 -4.82 -16.32 -11.06
C VAL A 18 -5.18 -15.94 -9.64
N SER A 19 -5.77 -16.89 -8.91
CA SER A 19 -5.93 -16.76 -7.47
C SER A 19 -4.57 -16.66 -6.77
N LEU A 20 -4.56 -16.15 -5.53
CA LEU A 20 -3.34 -16.11 -4.72
C LEU A 20 -2.76 -17.53 -4.50
N GLU A 21 -3.61 -18.54 -4.34
CA GLU A 21 -3.19 -19.93 -4.18
C GLU A 21 -2.51 -20.49 -5.43
N GLU A 22 -3.02 -20.18 -6.61
CA GLU A 22 -2.38 -20.57 -7.88
C GLU A 22 -1.06 -19.82 -8.10
N LEU A 23 -1.01 -18.52 -7.80
CA LEU A 23 0.23 -17.75 -7.86
C LEU A 23 1.32 -18.37 -6.97
N LYS A 24 0.98 -18.75 -5.74
CA LYS A 24 1.90 -19.44 -4.83
C LYS A 24 2.41 -20.75 -5.44
N LYS A 25 1.55 -21.55 -6.06
CA LYS A 25 1.96 -22.79 -6.76
C LYS A 25 2.96 -22.50 -7.87
N TYR A 26 2.69 -21.52 -8.73
CA TYR A 26 3.63 -21.13 -9.79
C TYR A 26 4.97 -20.68 -9.21
N LEU A 27 4.96 -19.84 -8.17
CA LEU A 27 6.18 -19.40 -7.52
C LEU A 27 6.95 -20.60 -6.97
N VAL A 28 6.30 -21.51 -6.23
CA VAL A 28 6.92 -22.70 -5.64
C VAL A 28 7.52 -23.63 -6.71
N MET A 29 6.85 -23.80 -7.85
CA MET A 29 7.36 -24.61 -8.97
C MET A 29 8.49 -23.94 -9.75
N SER A 30 8.63 -22.61 -9.66
CA SER A 30 9.66 -21.87 -10.40
C SER A 30 11.01 -21.89 -9.68
N ASP A 31 12.10 -22.05 -10.44
CA ASP A 31 13.46 -21.93 -9.90
C ASP A 31 13.92 -20.48 -9.75
N ILE A 32 13.58 -19.66 -10.75
CA ILE A 32 13.99 -18.26 -10.86
C ILE A 32 12.74 -17.43 -11.21
N PHE A 33 12.56 -16.33 -10.49
CA PHE A 33 11.54 -15.32 -10.75
C PHE A 33 12.19 -14.11 -11.42
N VAL A 34 11.58 -13.59 -12.49
CA VAL A 34 12.14 -12.48 -13.29
C VAL A 34 11.17 -11.32 -13.38
N THR A 35 11.65 -10.11 -13.09
CA THR A 35 10.90 -8.86 -13.34
C THR A 35 11.74 -7.88 -14.14
N SER A 36 11.35 -7.62 -15.39
CA SER A 36 12.11 -6.77 -16.32
C SER A 36 11.33 -5.51 -16.72
N TYR A 37 10.88 -4.74 -15.74
CA TYR A 37 10.21 -3.46 -15.99
C TYR A 37 11.15 -2.49 -16.69
N LEU A 38 10.59 -1.59 -17.50
CA LEU A 38 11.32 -0.57 -18.25
C LEU A 38 11.42 0.77 -17.51
N ALA A 39 10.51 1.01 -16.57
CA ALA A 39 10.38 2.24 -15.80
C ALA A 39 10.98 2.06 -14.40
N GLN A 40 11.71 3.07 -13.92
CA GLN A 40 12.35 3.04 -12.61
C GLN A 40 11.37 3.38 -11.47
N GLU A 41 10.31 4.10 -11.80
CA GLU A 41 9.32 4.70 -10.89
C GLU A 41 8.35 3.67 -10.26
N GLN A 42 8.57 2.37 -10.49
CA GLN A 42 7.77 1.32 -9.87
C GLN A 42 8.08 1.25 -8.37
N LEU A 43 7.13 1.75 -7.58
CA LEU A 43 7.24 1.85 -6.13
C LEU A 43 6.85 0.57 -5.39
N VAL A 44 6.07 -0.31 -6.03
CA VAL A 44 5.59 -1.56 -5.42
C VAL A 44 5.48 -2.68 -6.44
N SER A 45 5.71 -3.92 -6.00
CA SER A 45 5.39 -5.12 -6.78
C SER A 45 5.00 -6.26 -5.85
N GLY A 46 3.70 -6.55 -5.78
CA GLY A 46 3.17 -7.64 -4.94
C GLY A 46 3.75 -8.99 -5.33
N THR A 47 3.87 -9.27 -6.63
CA THR A 47 4.45 -10.53 -7.14
C THR A 47 5.92 -10.68 -6.74
N LEU A 48 6.69 -9.59 -6.75
CA LEU A 48 8.08 -9.61 -6.28
C LEU A 48 8.15 -9.89 -4.77
N ALA A 49 7.29 -9.26 -3.97
CA ALA A 49 7.20 -9.51 -2.54
C ALA A 49 6.91 -11.00 -2.24
N TYR A 50 5.94 -11.58 -2.95
CA TYR A 50 5.63 -13.01 -2.82
C TYR A 50 6.79 -13.91 -3.25
N ALA A 51 7.50 -13.58 -4.32
CA ALA A 51 8.66 -14.34 -4.77
C ALA A 51 9.77 -14.36 -3.70
N VAL A 52 10.08 -13.20 -3.11
CA VAL A 52 11.06 -13.08 -2.01
C VAL A 52 10.59 -13.82 -0.76
N ALA A 53 9.31 -13.70 -0.38
CA ALA A 53 8.73 -14.43 0.74
C ALA A 53 8.79 -15.95 0.54
N CYS A 54 8.62 -16.44 -0.69
CA CYS A 54 8.78 -17.84 -1.06
C CYS A 54 10.27 -18.29 -1.16
N GLY A 55 11.22 -17.39 -0.87
CA GLY A 55 12.65 -17.67 -0.95
C GLY A 55 13.14 -17.96 -2.36
N LYS A 56 12.54 -17.33 -3.38
CA LYS A 56 12.91 -17.54 -4.78
C LYS A 56 14.14 -16.73 -5.14
N VAL A 57 14.92 -17.26 -6.10
CA VAL A 57 15.98 -16.46 -6.72
C VAL A 57 15.32 -15.44 -7.63
N VAL A 58 15.59 -14.16 -7.40
CA VAL A 58 15.02 -13.08 -8.22
C VAL A 58 16.09 -12.43 -9.08
N VAL A 59 15.78 -12.24 -10.36
CA VAL A 59 16.51 -11.35 -11.26
C VAL A 59 15.59 -10.21 -11.68
N SER A 60 15.99 -8.96 -11.43
CA SER A 60 15.15 -7.80 -11.71
C SER A 60 15.91 -6.65 -12.37
N THR A 61 15.20 -5.80 -13.12
CA THR A 61 15.68 -4.45 -13.38
C THR A 61 15.65 -3.58 -12.11
N PRO A 62 16.50 -2.55 -11.98
CA PRO A 62 16.67 -1.78 -10.74
C PRO A 62 15.64 -0.66 -10.61
N TYR A 63 14.35 -1.00 -10.64
CA TYR A 63 13.30 -0.08 -10.17
C TYR A 63 13.36 0.04 -8.64
N TRP A 64 12.88 1.15 -8.08
CA TRP A 64 13.14 1.51 -6.67
C TRP A 64 12.83 0.38 -5.69
N TYR A 65 11.65 -0.24 -5.82
CA TYR A 65 11.26 -1.33 -4.95
C TYR A 65 12.15 -2.58 -5.09
N ALA A 66 12.58 -2.93 -6.30
CA ALA A 66 13.52 -4.04 -6.50
C ALA A 66 14.90 -3.75 -5.92
N GLN A 67 15.39 -2.51 -5.98
CA GLN A 67 16.68 -2.14 -5.40
C GLN A 67 16.69 -2.34 -3.88
N GLU A 68 15.63 -1.89 -3.22
CA GLU A 68 15.47 -2.07 -1.77
C GLU A 68 15.33 -3.55 -1.40
N LEU A 69 14.47 -4.28 -2.12
CA LEU A 69 14.10 -5.64 -1.75
C LEU A 69 15.19 -6.68 -2.08
N LEU A 70 15.98 -6.44 -3.13
CA LEU A 70 17.02 -7.36 -3.59
C LEU A 70 18.44 -6.98 -3.15
N GLY A 71 18.57 -5.90 -2.38
CA GLY A 71 19.84 -5.47 -1.79
C GLY A 71 20.54 -6.57 -0.98
N ASP A 72 21.79 -6.36 -0.60
CA ASP A 72 22.54 -7.28 0.30
C ASP A 72 22.58 -8.75 -0.17
N GLY A 73 22.57 -8.97 -1.48
CA GLY A 73 22.59 -10.31 -2.06
C GLY A 73 21.30 -11.10 -1.84
N ARG A 74 20.15 -10.43 -1.84
CA ARG A 74 18.81 -11.04 -1.83
C ARG A 74 18.28 -11.33 -3.24
N GLY A 75 18.93 -10.78 -4.27
CA GLY A 75 18.66 -11.08 -5.68
C GLY A 75 19.75 -10.52 -6.59
N ILE A 76 19.46 -10.47 -7.90
CA ILE A 76 20.37 -9.91 -8.91
C ILE A 76 19.67 -8.77 -9.62
N LEU A 77 20.34 -7.63 -9.72
CA LEU A 77 19.88 -6.48 -10.49
C LEU A 77 20.61 -6.41 -11.83
N VAL A 78 19.84 -6.27 -12.92
CA VAL A 78 20.35 -6.12 -14.29
C VAL A 78 19.92 -4.78 -14.88
N PRO A 79 20.76 -4.05 -15.62
CA PRO A 79 20.38 -2.76 -16.19
C PRO A 79 19.14 -2.85 -17.09
N PHE A 80 18.36 -1.76 -17.14
CA PHE A 80 17.19 -1.64 -18.01
C PHE A 80 17.58 -1.90 -19.48
N GLY A 81 16.81 -2.75 -20.16
CA GLY A 81 17.02 -3.08 -21.57
C GLY A 81 18.25 -3.94 -21.90
N ASP A 82 19.08 -4.32 -20.91
CA ASP A 82 20.29 -5.10 -21.14
C ASP A 82 19.97 -6.62 -21.19
N ILE A 83 19.51 -7.06 -22.36
CA ILE A 83 19.16 -8.47 -22.63
C ILE A 83 20.39 -9.38 -22.48
N GLY A 84 21.57 -8.88 -22.84
CA GLY A 84 22.82 -9.64 -22.76
C GLY A 84 23.18 -10.00 -21.31
N LYS A 85 23.13 -9.01 -20.41
CA LYS A 85 23.35 -9.27 -18.97
C LYS A 85 22.23 -10.12 -18.36
N LEU A 86 20.98 -9.88 -18.72
CA LEU A 86 19.87 -10.71 -18.24
C LEU A 86 20.09 -12.17 -18.59
N SER A 87 20.35 -12.48 -19.87
CA SER A 87 20.61 -13.83 -20.36
C SER A 87 21.82 -14.47 -19.67
N LYS A 88 22.92 -13.73 -19.52
CA LYS A 88 24.12 -14.20 -18.82
C LYS A 88 23.84 -14.55 -17.36
N GLN A 89 23.11 -13.70 -16.63
CA GLN A 89 22.78 -13.96 -15.23
C GLN A 89 21.83 -15.15 -15.07
N LEU A 90 20.84 -15.29 -15.95
CA LEU A 90 19.95 -16.45 -15.95
C LEU A 90 20.72 -17.74 -16.22
N SER A 91 21.61 -17.74 -17.22
CA SER A 91 22.41 -18.93 -17.57
C SER A 91 23.36 -19.34 -16.43
N ASP A 92 24.02 -18.36 -15.79
CA ASP A 92 24.86 -18.60 -14.61
C ASP A 92 24.03 -19.15 -13.44
N LEU A 93 22.88 -18.55 -13.17
CA LEU A 93 21.99 -19.03 -12.11
C LEU A 93 21.47 -20.44 -12.38
N LEU A 94 21.11 -20.79 -13.62
CA LEU A 94 20.66 -22.15 -13.97
C LEU A 94 21.78 -23.19 -13.80
N SER A 95 23.03 -22.79 -14.02
CA SER A 95 24.20 -23.68 -13.96
C SER A 95 24.84 -23.75 -12.56
N ASN A 96 24.60 -22.76 -11.68
CA ASN A 96 25.27 -22.63 -10.39
C ASN A 96 24.30 -22.76 -9.21
N GLU A 97 24.15 -23.99 -8.71
CA GLU A 97 23.25 -24.29 -7.59
C GLU A 97 23.66 -23.63 -6.28
N GLU A 98 24.97 -23.55 -5.98
CA GLU A 98 25.47 -22.91 -4.76
C GLU A 98 25.06 -21.44 -4.69
N LYS A 99 25.25 -20.72 -5.81
CA LYS A 99 24.83 -19.32 -5.95
C LYS A 99 23.32 -19.16 -5.77
N ARG A 100 22.51 -20.05 -6.37
CA ARG A 100 21.06 -20.05 -6.17
C ARG A 100 20.71 -20.24 -4.69
N ASN A 101 21.27 -21.25 -4.03
CA ASN A 101 20.96 -21.56 -2.64
C ASN A 101 21.31 -20.42 -1.69
N LYS A 102 22.44 -19.72 -1.93
CA LYS A 102 22.81 -18.52 -1.17
C LYS A 102 21.78 -17.40 -1.33
N LEU A 103 21.40 -17.06 -2.56
CA LEU A 103 20.41 -16.02 -2.84
C LEU A 103 19.04 -16.37 -2.25
N ARG A 104 18.59 -17.63 -2.42
CA ARG A 104 17.33 -18.12 -1.86
C ARG A 104 17.28 -17.98 -0.35
N LYS A 105 18.35 -18.36 0.35
CA LYS A 105 18.43 -18.27 1.81
C LYS A 105 18.33 -16.82 2.27
N ASN A 106 19.06 -15.92 1.63
CA ASN A 106 19.02 -14.48 1.96
C ASN A 106 17.63 -13.87 1.69
N ALA A 107 17.05 -14.17 0.54
CA ALA A 107 15.71 -13.71 0.17
C ALA A 107 14.66 -14.22 1.18
N TYR A 108 14.69 -15.52 1.50
CA TYR A 108 13.76 -16.13 2.46
C TYR A 108 13.88 -15.50 3.85
N GLN A 109 15.10 -15.38 4.37
CA GLN A 109 15.34 -14.78 5.69
C GLN A 109 14.84 -13.34 5.79
N PHE A 110 15.00 -12.56 4.72
CA PHE A 110 14.46 -11.21 4.66
C PHE A 110 12.94 -11.21 4.54
N GLY A 111 12.38 -12.04 3.65
CA GLY A 111 10.94 -12.16 3.42
C GLY A 111 10.15 -12.53 4.67
N ARG A 112 10.74 -13.26 5.63
CA ARG A 112 10.12 -13.54 6.93
C ARG A 112 9.77 -12.30 7.74
N LYS A 113 10.43 -11.16 7.51
CA LYS A 113 10.14 -9.89 8.17
C LYS A 113 8.95 -9.15 7.56
N MET A 114 8.46 -9.62 6.41
CA MET A 114 7.43 -8.97 5.61
C MET A 114 6.08 -9.71 5.66
N ILE A 115 6.01 -10.81 6.42
CA ILE A 115 4.75 -11.53 6.62
C ILE A 115 3.78 -10.66 7.42
N TRP A 116 2.48 -10.81 7.18
CA TRP A 116 1.44 -9.97 7.79
C TRP A 116 1.53 -9.93 9.32
N ASN A 117 1.86 -11.05 9.95
CA ASN A 117 2.05 -11.15 11.40
C ASN A 117 3.14 -10.20 11.92
N GLU A 118 4.28 -10.10 11.23
CA GLU A 118 5.37 -9.18 11.59
C GLU A 118 5.03 -7.72 11.26
N VAL A 119 4.30 -7.50 10.17
CA VAL A 119 3.83 -6.16 9.79
C VAL A 119 2.83 -5.66 10.83
N GLY A 120 1.83 -6.46 11.20
CA GLY A 120 0.85 -6.15 12.23
C GLY A 120 1.49 -5.83 13.58
N ARG A 121 2.50 -6.62 13.99
CA ARG A 121 3.29 -6.34 15.20
C ARG A 121 3.99 -4.98 15.14
N GLN A 122 4.58 -4.61 14.00
CA GLN A 122 5.21 -3.30 13.82
C GLN A 122 4.21 -2.15 13.89
N TYR A 123 3.02 -2.31 13.30
CA TYR A 123 1.93 -1.33 13.40
C TYR A 123 1.49 -1.13 14.85
N LEU A 124 1.30 -2.21 15.61
CA LEU A 124 0.94 -2.12 17.03
C LEU A 124 1.99 -1.37 17.84
N GLU A 125 3.28 -1.65 17.60
CA GLU A 125 4.37 -0.94 18.27
C GLU A 125 4.35 0.56 17.97
N ILE A 126 4.10 0.94 16.71
CA ILE A 126 3.95 2.34 16.31
C ILE A 126 2.74 2.98 17.00
N PHE A 127 1.60 2.30 17.06
CA PHE A 127 0.41 2.81 17.74
C PHE A 127 0.64 3.02 19.25
N TYR A 128 1.30 2.08 19.92
CA TYR A 128 1.65 2.25 21.34
C TYR A 128 2.58 3.43 21.56
N ARG A 129 3.61 3.60 20.72
CA ARG A 129 4.52 4.75 20.78
C ARG A 129 3.78 6.07 20.57
N ALA A 130 2.95 6.14 19.53
CA ALA A 130 2.16 7.34 19.23
C ALA A 130 1.21 7.73 20.39
N LEU A 131 0.58 6.76 21.05
CA LEU A 131 -0.26 6.99 22.22
C LEU A 131 0.54 7.55 23.41
N GLN A 132 1.74 7.01 23.67
CA GLN A 132 2.62 7.50 24.74
C GLN A 132 3.10 8.93 24.46
N ASP A 133 3.52 9.21 23.22
CA ASP A 133 4.01 10.52 22.83
C ASP A 133 2.89 11.57 22.85
N HIS A 134 1.67 11.21 22.44
CA HIS A 134 0.50 12.10 22.55
C HIS A 134 0.15 12.43 24.01
N ALA A 135 0.21 11.44 24.91
CA ALA A 135 -0.01 11.65 26.33
C ALA A 135 1.05 12.61 26.92
N ARG A 136 2.30 12.53 26.46
CA ARG A 136 3.39 13.44 26.86
C ARG A 136 3.23 14.84 26.27
N ALA A 137 2.84 14.95 25.00
CA ALA A 137 2.68 16.23 24.29
C ALA A 137 1.53 17.09 24.82
N LYS A 138 0.49 16.49 25.42
CA LYS A 138 -0.55 17.25 26.15
C LYS A 138 -0.01 18.08 27.32
N THR A 139 1.20 17.78 27.81
CA THR A 139 1.84 18.49 28.92
C THR A 139 2.68 19.69 28.46
N SER A 140 2.98 19.84 27.16
CA SER A 140 3.91 20.87 26.66
C SER A 140 3.40 21.73 25.50
N ALA A 141 2.21 21.47 24.94
CA ALA A 141 1.68 22.18 23.77
C ALA A 141 0.91 23.48 24.09
N MET A 142 1.39 24.27 25.06
CA MET A 142 1.06 25.69 25.20
C MET A 142 2.35 26.53 25.15
N ALA A 143 3.26 26.21 24.21
CA ALA A 143 4.47 26.97 24.02
C ALA A 143 4.71 27.29 22.53
N LYS A 144 4.33 28.51 22.16
CA LYS A 144 4.85 29.34 21.06
C LYS A 144 4.94 28.70 19.66
N ALA A 145 3.80 28.67 18.96
CA ALA A 145 3.83 28.77 17.50
C ALA A 145 4.23 30.22 17.12
N SER A 146 5.34 30.38 16.41
CA SER A 146 5.93 31.67 16.05
C SER A 146 5.30 32.31 14.81
N ARG A 147 4.89 33.58 14.93
CA ARG A 147 4.97 34.73 13.98
C ARG A 147 4.89 34.60 12.45
N PHE A 148 4.60 33.46 11.84
CA PHE A 148 4.26 33.37 10.41
C PHE A 148 2.73 33.30 10.27
N SER A 149 2.13 34.27 9.57
CA SER A 149 0.73 34.16 9.17
C SER A 149 0.63 33.10 8.09
N LEU A 150 -0.04 31.99 8.41
CA LEU A 150 -0.36 30.98 7.40
C LEU A 150 -1.25 31.61 6.32
N PRO A 151 -1.08 31.22 5.04
CA PRO A 151 -1.98 31.66 3.98
C PRO A 151 -3.41 31.18 4.24
N GLU A 152 -4.39 31.90 3.70
CA GLU A 152 -5.78 31.46 3.76
C GLU A 152 -5.96 30.11 3.06
N VAL A 153 -6.84 29.29 3.62
CA VAL A 153 -7.14 27.97 3.08
C VAL A 153 -7.86 28.13 1.74
N ASN A 154 -7.23 27.66 0.66
CA ASN A 154 -7.81 27.69 -0.68
C ASN A 154 -8.19 26.28 -1.14
N LEU A 155 -9.49 26.00 -1.20
CA LEU A 155 -10.03 24.71 -1.63
C LEU A 155 -10.42 24.66 -3.12
N THR A 156 -9.98 25.62 -3.93
CA THR A 156 -10.35 25.67 -5.36
C THR A 156 -9.88 24.44 -6.11
N HIS A 157 -8.62 24.05 -5.95
CA HIS A 157 -8.09 22.86 -6.64
C HIS A 157 -8.73 21.57 -6.12
N PHE A 158 -8.99 21.50 -4.81
CA PHE A 158 -9.71 20.38 -4.19
C PHE A 158 -11.11 20.21 -4.80
N ARG A 159 -11.84 21.32 -4.99
CA ARG A 159 -13.14 21.34 -5.67
C ARG A 159 -13.01 20.93 -7.14
N ASN A 160 -12.00 21.43 -7.86
CA ASN A 160 -11.77 21.09 -9.27
C ASN A 160 -11.45 19.61 -9.48
N LEU A 161 -10.74 19.00 -8.54
CA LEU A 161 -10.44 17.56 -8.52
C LEU A 161 -11.66 16.69 -8.25
N SER A 162 -12.79 17.29 -7.85
CA SER A 162 -13.98 16.59 -7.44
C SER A 162 -15.09 16.76 -8.47
N ASP A 163 -15.77 15.67 -8.80
CA ASP A 163 -17.00 15.71 -9.59
C ASP A 163 -18.17 15.18 -8.77
N GLU A 164 -19.25 14.72 -9.40
CA GLU A 164 -20.45 14.21 -8.71
C GLU A 164 -20.26 12.84 -8.04
N THR A 165 -19.21 12.10 -8.39
CA THR A 165 -18.92 10.78 -7.85
C THR A 165 -17.99 10.88 -6.64
N GLY A 166 -16.91 11.64 -6.75
CA GLY A 166 -15.86 11.70 -5.74
C GLY A 166 -14.67 12.53 -6.18
N ILE A 167 -13.54 12.40 -5.49
CA ILE A 167 -12.28 13.05 -5.87
C ILE A 167 -11.47 12.16 -6.82
N LEU A 168 -11.00 12.73 -7.92
CA LEU A 168 -10.14 12.06 -8.89
C LEU A 168 -8.74 11.84 -8.31
N GLN A 169 -8.20 10.64 -8.50
CA GLN A 169 -6.92 10.21 -7.92
C GLN A 169 -5.72 11.01 -8.45
N HIS A 170 -5.80 11.54 -9.68
CA HIS A 170 -4.68 12.17 -10.36
C HIS A 170 -5.03 13.52 -10.99
N ALA A 171 -4.02 14.38 -11.08
CA ALA A 171 -4.06 15.63 -11.83
C ALA A 171 -2.75 15.87 -12.59
N ILE A 172 -2.86 16.57 -13.71
CA ILE A 172 -1.73 17.21 -14.37
C ILE A 172 -1.72 18.66 -13.91
N LEU A 173 -0.80 18.98 -12.99
CA LEU A 173 -0.77 20.26 -12.29
C LEU A 173 -2.12 20.55 -11.62
N THR A 174 -2.85 21.57 -12.04
CA THR A 174 -4.14 21.97 -11.49
C THR A 174 -5.34 21.33 -12.19
N THR A 175 -5.10 20.59 -13.28
CA THR A 175 -6.16 20.02 -14.13
C THR A 175 -6.36 18.54 -13.78
N PRO A 176 -7.58 18.11 -13.44
CA PRO A 176 -7.84 16.70 -13.13
C PRO A 176 -7.54 15.79 -14.34
N ASP A 177 -6.84 14.68 -14.10
CA ASP A 177 -6.51 13.72 -15.15
C ASP A 177 -7.61 12.64 -15.25
N ARG A 178 -8.60 12.93 -16.10
CA ARG A 178 -9.79 12.09 -16.31
C ARG A 178 -9.52 10.72 -16.95
N ARG A 179 -8.27 10.40 -17.30
CA ARG A 179 -7.89 9.04 -17.74
C ARG A 179 -7.85 8.06 -16.58
N HIS A 180 -7.77 8.57 -15.36
CA HIS A 180 -7.81 7.80 -14.13
C HIS A 180 -9.17 7.99 -13.43
N GLY A 181 -9.48 7.06 -12.54
CA GLY A 181 -10.73 7.05 -11.78
C GLY A 181 -10.57 7.61 -10.36
N TYR A 182 -11.26 6.96 -9.45
CA TYR A 182 -11.35 7.32 -8.04
C TYR A 182 -10.70 6.23 -7.20
N ALA A 183 -10.14 6.61 -6.05
CA ALA A 183 -9.61 5.68 -5.07
C ALA A 183 -10.30 5.89 -3.71
N THR A 184 -10.54 4.80 -2.97
CA THR A 184 -11.23 4.83 -1.68
C THR A 184 -10.46 5.65 -0.66
N ASP A 185 -9.14 5.53 -0.64
CA ASP A 185 -8.26 6.26 0.27
C ASP A 185 -8.17 7.76 -0.03
N ASP A 186 -8.20 8.17 -1.30
CA ASP A 186 -8.28 9.60 -1.66
C ASP A 186 -9.61 10.22 -1.25
N ASN A 187 -10.74 9.52 -1.49
CA ASN A 187 -12.06 10.00 -1.08
C ASN A 187 -12.20 10.10 0.44
N ALA A 188 -11.54 9.20 1.18
CA ALA A 188 -11.48 9.28 2.63
C ALA A 188 -10.65 10.44 3.16
N ARG A 189 -9.47 10.68 2.57
CA ARG A 189 -8.66 11.85 2.89
C ARG A 189 -9.40 13.15 2.53
N ALA A 190 -10.15 13.15 1.43
CA ALA A 190 -10.98 14.26 1.03
C ALA A 190 -12.14 14.51 2.02
N LEU A 191 -12.81 13.46 2.50
CA LEU A 191 -13.82 13.56 3.55
C LEU A 191 -13.24 14.18 4.83
N GLN A 192 -12.03 13.78 5.22
CA GLN A 192 -11.35 14.36 6.37
C GLN A 192 -11.09 15.87 6.19
N VAL A 193 -10.65 16.29 5.00
CA VAL A 193 -10.46 17.72 4.68
C VAL A 193 -11.77 18.49 4.81
N CYS A 194 -12.89 17.93 4.33
CA CYS A 194 -14.20 18.57 4.45
C CYS A 194 -14.65 18.76 5.91
N ILE A 195 -14.46 17.73 6.74
CA ILE A 195 -14.78 17.77 8.17
C ILE A 195 -13.95 18.87 8.87
N MET A 196 -12.64 18.89 8.62
CA MET A 196 -11.73 19.90 9.18
C MET A 196 -12.07 21.32 8.73
N ASN A 197 -12.44 21.53 7.46
CA ASN A 197 -12.85 22.84 6.95
C ASN A 197 -14.17 23.31 7.60
N TRP A 198 -15.17 22.43 7.71
CA TRP A 198 -16.43 22.75 8.40
C TRP A 198 -16.21 23.14 9.86
N GLU A 199 -15.24 22.54 10.53
CA GLU A 199 -14.91 22.91 11.91
C GLU A 199 -14.30 24.28 12.06
N LEU A 200 -13.28 24.56 11.26
CA LEU A 200 -12.49 25.78 11.36
C LEU A 200 -13.25 26.99 10.85
N PHE A 201 -14.03 26.83 9.78
CA PHE A 201 -14.61 27.95 9.03
C PHE A 201 -16.15 27.93 8.98
N LYS A 202 -16.81 26.81 9.35
CA LYS A 202 -18.27 26.64 9.23
C LYS A 202 -18.79 26.93 7.82
N GLU A 203 -17.99 26.59 6.81
CA GLU A 203 -18.29 26.88 5.41
C GLU A 203 -19.34 25.87 4.87
N GLU A 204 -20.59 26.30 4.70
CA GLU A 204 -21.68 25.42 4.25
C GLU A 204 -21.44 24.83 2.84
N SER A 205 -20.65 25.53 2.01
CA SER A 205 -20.31 25.07 0.66
C SER A 205 -19.55 23.74 0.64
N ILE A 206 -18.98 23.31 1.78
CA ILE A 206 -18.24 22.06 1.92
C ILE A 206 -19.14 20.85 2.13
N LEU A 207 -20.38 21.05 2.62
CA LEU A 207 -21.30 19.98 2.99
C LEU A 207 -21.66 19.06 1.80
N PRO A 208 -21.91 19.56 0.58
CA PRO A 208 -22.14 18.70 -0.58
C PRO A 208 -20.96 17.74 -0.87
N LEU A 209 -19.72 18.22 -0.74
CA LEU A 209 -18.53 17.38 -0.92
C LEU A 209 -18.42 16.32 0.18
N LEU A 210 -18.71 16.70 1.43
CA LEU A 210 -18.76 15.76 2.55
C LEU A 210 -19.75 14.62 2.27
N HIS A 211 -20.98 14.94 1.85
CA HIS A 211 -21.98 13.95 1.50
C HIS A 211 -21.55 13.06 0.33
N ARG A 212 -20.91 13.65 -0.68
CA ARG A 212 -20.42 12.92 -1.84
C ARG A 212 -19.36 11.90 -1.50
N TYR A 213 -18.32 12.30 -0.77
CA TYR A 213 -17.28 11.37 -0.36
C TYR A 213 -17.82 10.30 0.58
N LEU A 214 -18.74 10.65 1.48
CA LEU A 214 -19.40 9.66 2.33
C LEU A 214 -20.21 8.65 1.50
N SER A 215 -20.93 9.11 0.46
CA SER A 215 -21.67 8.25 -0.46
C SER A 215 -20.73 7.34 -1.25
N PHE A 216 -19.63 7.87 -1.78
CA PHE A 216 -18.62 7.09 -2.49
C PHE A 216 -18.06 5.99 -1.59
N LEU A 217 -17.60 6.35 -0.39
CA LEU A 217 -17.02 5.41 0.57
C LEU A 217 -18.05 4.36 0.99
N SER A 218 -19.32 4.73 1.17
CA SER A 218 -20.38 3.79 1.50
C SER A 218 -20.63 2.76 0.39
N TYR A 219 -20.42 3.14 -0.87
CA TYR A 219 -20.56 2.23 -2.01
C TYR A 219 -19.29 1.39 -2.23
N ALA A 220 -18.12 2.01 -2.15
CA ALA A 220 -16.83 1.43 -2.49
C ALA A 220 -16.17 0.64 -1.34
N PHE A 221 -16.82 0.55 -0.18
CA PHE A 221 -16.31 -0.18 0.96
C PHE A 221 -16.22 -1.68 0.65
N ASP A 222 -14.99 -2.19 0.54
CA ASP A 222 -14.70 -3.59 0.17
C ASP A 222 -13.83 -4.29 1.26
N GLN A 223 -13.89 -3.78 2.50
CA GLN A 223 -13.16 -4.30 3.65
C GLN A 223 -11.66 -4.50 3.41
N GLN A 224 -11.00 -3.60 2.68
CA GLN A 224 -9.55 -3.66 2.59
C GLN A 224 -8.91 -3.12 3.88
N PRO A 225 -7.68 -3.54 4.24
CA PRO A 225 -6.98 -2.98 5.40
C PRO A 225 -6.88 -1.45 5.37
N ILE A 226 -6.78 -0.87 4.17
CA ILE A 226 -6.76 0.58 3.97
C ILE A 226 -8.12 1.23 4.30
N ASP A 227 -9.23 0.53 4.07
CA ASP A 227 -10.59 0.99 4.40
C ASP A 227 -10.79 1.00 5.92
N ALA A 228 -10.29 -0.02 6.62
CA ALA A 228 -10.33 -0.08 8.08
C ALA A 228 -9.50 1.05 8.73
N ALA A 229 -8.30 1.32 8.21
CA ALA A 229 -7.44 2.42 8.67
C ALA A 229 -8.05 3.80 8.38
N THR A 230 -8.63 3.96 7.18
CA THR A 230 -9.42 5.10 6.76
C THR A 230 -10.60 5.37 7.70
N LEU A 231 -11.40 4.35 7.99
CA LEU A 231 -12.57 4.46 8.87
C LEU A 231 -12.14 4.83 10.30
N THR A 232 -11.03 4.26 10.79
CA THR A 232 -10.45 4.64 12.08
C THR A 232 -10.15 6.13 12.13
N THR A 233 -9.48 6.64 11.10
CA THR A 233 -9.07 8.04 11.02
C THR A 233 -10.29 8.96 10.94
N ALA A 234 -11.26 8.63 10.08
CA ALA A 234 -12.50 9.38 9.95
C ALA A 234 -13.29 9.43 11.26
N CYS A 235 -13.49 8.28 11.93
CA CYS A 235 -14.19 8.22 13.20
C CYS A 235 -13.43 8.91 14.34
N TYR A 236 -12.10 8.78 14.40
CA TYR A 236 -11.26 9.46 15.40
C TYR A 236 -11.34 10.98 15.26
N ASN A 237 -11.20 11.49 14.05
CA ASN A 237 -11.33 12.93 13.80
C ASN A 237 -12.73 13.40 14.15
N THR A 238 -13.78 12.69 13.69
CA THR A 238 -15.17 13.06 14.01
C THR A 238 -15.44 13.02 15.52
N TYR A 239 -14.85 12.07 16.26
CA TYR A 239 -14.93 11.99 17.72
C TYR A 239 -14.24 13.17 18.41
N ILE A 240 -13.01 13.53 17.99
CA ILE A 240 -12.28 14.68 18.55
C ILE A 240 -13.13 15.94 18.49
N VAL A 241 -14.00 16.02 17.50
CA VAL A 241 -14.69 17.24 17.08
C VAL A 241 -16.06 17.31 17.71
N THR A 242 -16.87 16.30 17.46
CA THR A 242 -18.25 16.24 17.95
C THR A 242 -18.30 15.89 19.44
N LYS A 243 -17.24 15.27 19.97
CA LYS A 243 -17.21 14.60 21.28
C LYS A 243 -18.30 13.53 21.46
N ASP A 244 -18.98 13.15 20.38
CA ASP A 244 -20.02 12.14 20.38
C ASP A 244 -19.39 10.74 20.44
N LYS A 245 -19.64 10.04 21.55
CA LYS A 245 -19.02 8.74 21.82
C LYS A 245 -19.41 7.66 20.81
N LYS A 246 -20.48 7.82 20.04
CA LYS A 246 -20.86 6.85 19.00
C LYS A 246 -19.76 6.63 17.96
N TRP A 247 -18.91 7.62 17.74
CA TRP A 247 -17.78 7.51 16.81
C TRP A 247 -16.66 6.63 17.35
N LEU A 248 -16.57 6.44 18.67
CA LEU A 248 -15.64 5.46 19.26
C LEU A 248 -15.99 4.03 18.85
N ASP A 249 -17.27 3.75 18.57
CA ASP A 249 -17.69 2.42 18.10
C ASP A 249 -17.18 2.15 16.69
N GLY A 250 -17.10 3.19 15.83
CA GLY A 250 -16.46 3.08 14.51
C GLY A 250 -14.97 2.77 14.60
N ILE A 251 -14.25 3.47 15.48
CA ILE A 251 -12.82 3.20 15.77
C ILE A 251 -12.64 1.76 16.28
N ARG A 252 -13.47 1.33 17.23
CA ARG A 252 -13.43 -0.04 17.77
C ARG A 252 -13.72 -1.07 16.69
N ARG A 253 -14.73 -0.84 15.84
CA ARG A 253 -15.04 -1.73 14.71
C ARG A 253 -13.86 -1.85 13.75
N SER A 254 -13.23 -0.74 13.38
CA SER A 254 -12.03 -0.76 12.54
C SER A 254 -10.87 -1.52 13.19
N PHE A 255 -10.66 -1.35 14.50
CA PHE A 255 -9.63 -2.12 15.20
C PHE A 255 -9.96 -3.61 15.25
N HIS A 256 -11.22 -3.96 15.54
CA HIS A 256 -11.69 -5.34 15.54
C HIS A 256 -11.64 -6.00 14.17
N TRP A 257 -11.71 -5.24 13.08
CA TRP A 257 -11.51 -5.74 11.72
C TRP A 257 -10.15 -6.43 11.57
N PHE A 258 -9.08 -5.84 12.11
CA PHE A 258 -7.73 -6.44 12.14
C PHE A 258 -7.66 -7.69 13.04
N LEU A 259 -8.60 -7.87 13.95
CA LEU A 259 -8.68 -9.00 14.89
C LEU A 259 -9.67 -10.08 14.42
N GLY A 260 -10.05 -10.07 13.14
CA GLY A 260 -10.90 -11.11 12.55
C GLY A 260 -12.40 -10.80 12.57
N LYS A 261 -12.81 -9.56 12.88
CA LYS A 261 -14.17 -9.08 12.58
C LYS A 261 -14.23 -8.49 11.16
N ASN A 262 -13.78 -9.26 10.19
CA ASN A 262 -13.82 -8.95 8.76
C ASN A 262 -14.60 -10.02 7.99
N ASP A 263 -14.89 -9.79 6.71
CA ASP A 263 -15.71 -10.70 5.88
C ASP A 263 -15.13 -12.10 5.70
N HIS A 264 -13.85 -12.29 6.02
CA HIS A 264 -13.19 -13.59 6.00
C HIS A 264 -13.14 -14.26 7.39
N ASP A 265 -13.60 -13.59 8.45
CA ASP A 265 -13.46 -14.02 9.85
C ASP A 265 -12.00 -14.35 10.24
N GLU A 266 -11.02 -13.75 9.55
CA GLU A 266 -9.59 -14.07 9.70
C GLU A 266 -8.83 -12.94 10.42
N PRO A 267 -8.23 -13.19 11.59
CA PRO A 267 -7.40 -12.18 12.25
C PRO A 267 -6.14 -11.91 11.44
N LEU A 268 -5.86 -10.62 11.17
CA LEU A 268 -4.56 -10.18 10.65
C LEU A 268 -3.49 -10.12 11.76
N TYR A 269 -3.90 -10.23 13.03
CA TYR A 269 -3.03 -10.28 14.18
C TYR A 269 -3.62 -11.18 15.29
N ASP A 270 -2.87 -12.20 15.71
CA ASP A 270 -3.23 -13.06 16.85
C ASP A 270 -2.35 -12.73 18.08
N PHE A 271 -3.00 -12.34 19.19
CA PHE A 271 -2.34 -11.99 20.45
C PHE A 271 -1.65 -13.17 21.14
N THR A 272 -2.07 -14.40 20.87
CA THR A 272 -1.50 -15.61 21.48
C THR A 272 -0.19 -16.02 20.81
N THR A 273 -0.09 -15.83 19.49
CA THR A 273 1.12 -16.12 18.72
C THR A 273 2.03 -14.90 18.58
N GLY A 274 1.55 -13.70 18.94
CA GLY A 274 2.25 -12.43 18.74
C GLY A 274 2.23 -11.98 17.28
N GLY A 275 1.31 -12.54 16.50
CA GLY A 275 1.30 -12.59 15.05
C GLY A 275 0.63 -13.86 14.58
#